data_AF-A0AAP5YFA5-F1
#
_entry.id   AF-A0AAP5YFA5-F1
#
_cell.length_a   1.000
_cell.length_b   1.000
_cell.length_c   1.000
_cell.angle_alpha   90.00
_cell.angle_beta   90.00
_cell.angle_gamma   90.00
#
_symmetry.space_group_name_H-M   'P 1'
#
loop_
_entity.id
_entity.type
_entity.pdbx_description
1 polymer ?
#
loop_
_entity_poly.entity_id
_entity_poly.type
_entity_poly.pdbx_seq_one_letter_code
_entity_poly.pdbx_strand_id
1 'polypeptide(L)' 'TQLNKGLGTRLVRALVELLFSDPTVTKIQTDPTPNNHRAIRCYEKAGFVREKIITTPDGPAVYMVQTRQAFERKRGVA' A
#
# COMPACT_ATOMS: atom_id res chain seq x y z
N THR A 1 -16.62 -9.06 15.55
CA THR A 1 -15.91 -7.99 14.80
C THR A 1 -15.21 -8.57 13.57
N GLN A 2 -14.93 -7.76 12.54
CA GLN A 2 -14.29 -8.19 11.27
C GLN A 2 -12.78 -7.86 11.17
N LEU A 3 -12.22 -7.15 12.14
CA LEU A 3 -10.81 -6.76 12.18
C LEU A 3 -9.87 -7.97 12.36
N ASN A 4 -8.61 -7.83 11.94
CA ASN A 4 -7.53 -8.83 12.09
C ASN A 4 -7.77 -10.18 11.38
N LYS A 5 -8.75 -10.26 10.48
CA LYS A 5 -9.05 -11.45 9.65
C LYS A 5 -8.41 -11.42 8.26
N GLY A 6 -7.44 -10.53 8.04
CA GLY A 6 -6.79 -10.34 6.74
C GLY A 6 -7.64 -9.60 5.69
N LEU A 7 -8.88 -9.22 6.01
CA LEU A 7 -9.80 -8.53 5.10
C LEU A 7 -9.22 -7.19 4.57
N GLY A 8 -8.55 -6.42 5.43
CA GLY A 8 -7.89 -5.18 5.01
C GLY A 8 -6.82 -5.42 3.94
N THR A 9 -5.97 -6.45 4.11
CA THR A 9 -4.95 -6.79 3.11
C THR A 9 -5.59 -7.24 1.80
N ARG A 10 -6.68 -8.02 1.84
CA ARG A 10 -7.42 -8.44 0.64
C ARG A 10 -8.00 -7.24 -0.10
N LEU A 11 -8.63 -6.31 0.62
CA LEU A 11 -9.18 -5.08 0.06
C LEU A 11 -8.10 -4.24 -0.61
N VAL A 12 -6.97 -3.98 0.07
CA VAL A 12 -5.89 -3.18 -0.49
C VAL A 12 -5.30 -3.82 -1.75
N ARG A 13 -5.14 -5.15 -1.78
CA ARG A 13 -4.67 -5.86 -2.98
C ARG A 13 -5.63 -5.69 -4.17
N ALA A 14 -6.93 -5.88 -3.94
CA ALA A 14 -7.94 -5.70 -4.98
C ALA A 14 -7.97 -4.24 -5.50
N LEU A 15 -7.81 -3.27 -4.60
CA LEU A 15 -7.71 -1.86 -4.99
C LEU A 15 -6.43 -1.58 -5.81
N VAL A 16 -5.30 -2.16 -5.45
CA VAL A 16 -4.04 -2.03 -6.22
C VAL A 16 -4.20 -2.63 -7.62
N GLU A 17 -4.83 -3.79 -7.74
CA GLU A 17 -5.12 -4.41 -9.04
C GLU A 17 -6.03 -3.52 -9.90
N LEU A 18 -7.08 -2.94 -9.30
CA LEU A 18 -7.96 -1.99 -9.96
C LEU A 18 -7.22 -0.72 -10.41
N LEU A 19 -6.40 -0.13 -9.56
CA LEU A 19 -5.68 1.10 -9.92
C LEU A 19 -4.65 0.86 -11.03
N PHE A 20 -3.94 -0.27 -11.00
CA PHE A 20 -2.99 -0.61 -12.07
C PHE A 20 -3.65 -1.15 -13.34
N SER A 21 -4.96 -1.40 -13.37
CA SER A 21 -5.67 -1.70 -14.62
C SER A 21 -5.70 -0.51 -15.57
N ASP A 22 -5.59 0.71 -15.03
CA ASP A 22 -5.28 1.88 -15.84
C ASP A 22 -3.77 1.89 -16.18
N PRO A 23 -3.38 1.76 -17.46
CA PRO A 23 -1.97 1.70 -17.86
C PRO A 23 -1.20 2.99 -17.56
N THR A 24 -1.87 4.12 -17.37
CA THR A 24 -1.24 5.41 -17.08
C THR A 24 -0.77 5.51 -15.62
N VAL A 25 -1.33 4.70 -14.72
CA VAL A 25 -0.92 4.66 -13.31
C VAL A 25 0.44 3.98 -13.20
N THR A 26 1.44 4.71 -12.70
CA THR A 26 2.82 4.23 -12.55
C THR A 26 3.21 3.90 -11.11
N LYS A 27 2.55 4.54 -10.13
CA LYS A 27 2.83 4.42 -8.70
C LYS A 27 1.57 4.67 -7.88
N ILE A 28 1.34 3.86 -6.86
CA ILE A 28 0.30 4.05 -5.85
C ILE A 28 0.99 4.40 -4.54
N GLN A 29 0.47 5.40 -3.82
CA GLN A 29 1.02 5.86 -2.55
C GLN A 29 -0.02 5.84 -1.43
N THR A 30 0.46 5.75 -0.20
CA THR A 30 -0.33 5.90 1.02
C THR A 30 0.55 6.46 2.13
N ASP A 31 -0.09 7.04 3.14
CA ASP A 31 0.51 7.89 4.16
C ASP A 31 -0.07 7.61 5.57
N PRO A 32 -0.03 6.34 6.06
CA PRO A 32 -0.49 6.05 7.41
C PRO A 32 0.29 6.83 8.47
N THR A 33 -0.39 7.20 9.56
CA THR A 33 0.28 7.77 10.74
C THR A 33 1.35 6.81 11.28
N PRO A 34 2.52 7.28 11.76
CA PRO A 34 3.62 6.42 12.19
C PRO A 34 3.27 5.42 13.31
N ASN A 35 2.31 5.78 14.16
CA ASN A 35 1.82 4.94 15.25
C ASN A 35 0.76 3.91 14.83
N ASN A 36 0.24 3.97 13.59
CA ASN A 36 -0.73 3.01 13.08
C ASN A 36 -0.05 1.77 12.49
N HIS A 37 0.65 1.03 13.36
CA HIS A 37 1.41 -0.17 12.99
C HIS A 37 0.53 -1.22 12.28
N ARG A 38 -0.76 -1.29 12.61
CA ARG A 38 -1.71 -2.19 11.94
C ARG A 38 -1.93 -1.82 10.47
N ALA A 39 -2.13 -0.54 10.16
CA ALA A 39 -2.27 -0.08 8.78
C ALA A 39 -0.96 -0.25 8.00
N ILE A 40 0.16 0.16 8.59
CA ILE A 40 1.49 -0.01 7.98
C ILE A 40 1.73 -1.48 7.61
N ARG A 41 1.48 -2.41 8.55
CA ARG A 41 1.63 -3.85 8.29
C ARG A 41 0.66 -4.37 7.23
N CYS A 42 -0.54 -3.80 7.15
CA CYS A 42 -1.51 -4.12 6.11
C CYS A 42 -0.99 -3.74 4.71
N TYR A 43 -0.43 -2.54 4.56
CA TYR A 43 0.16 -2.07 3.31
C TYR A 43 1.40 -2.86 2.90
N GLU A 44 2.29 -3.19 3.84
CA GLU A 44 3.44 -4.07 3.57
C GLU A 44 3.00 -5.43 3.01
N LYS A 45 1.98 -6.06 3.62
CA LYS A 45 1.43 -7.32 3.13
C LYS A 45 0.79 -7.20 1.75
N ALA A 46 0.29 -6.01 1.39
CA ALA A 46 -0.26 -5.74 0.08
C ALA A 46 0.82 -5.51 -0.99
N GLY A 47 2.06 -5.18 -0.60
CA GLY A 47 3.19 -4.98 -1.52
C GLY A 47 3.77 -3.56 -1.51
N PHE A 48 3.31 -2.69 -0.61
CA PHE A 48 3.89 -1.37 -0.41
C PHE A 48 5.20 -1.45 0.37
N VAL A 49 6.11 -0.52 0.08
CA VAL A 49 7.39 -0.34 0.76
C VAL A 49 7.42 1.03 1.41
N ARG A 50 7.96 1.12 2.63
CA ARG A 50 8.19 2.41 3.31
C ARG A 50 9.37 3.12 2.67
N GLU A 51 9.20 4.38 2.28
CA GLU A 51 10.31 5.20 1.78
C GLU A 51 10.86 6.13 2.86
N LYS A 52 10.01 6.94 3.48
CA LYS A 52 10.41 7.98 4.45
C LYS A 52 9.24 8.46 5.29
N ILE A 53 9.53 9.25 6.34
CA ILE A 53 8.52 10.05 7.03
C ILE A 53 8.38 11.39 6.29
N ILE A 54 7.15 11.83 6.06
CA ILE A 54 6.82 13.13 5.46
C ILE A 54 5.92 13.93 6.39
N THR A 55 5.97 15.26 6.28
CA THR A 55 5.01 16.15 6.94
C THR A 55 3.81 16.34 6.02
N THR A 56 2.62 16.03 6.54
CA THR A 56 1.33 16.28 5.88
C THR A 56 0.53 17.30 6.70
N PRO A 57 -0.57 17.88 6.18
CA PRO A 57 -1.47 18.72 6.97
C PRO A 57 -2.01 18.03 8.24
N ASP A 58 -2.15 16.70 8.21
CA ASP A 58 -2.63 15.89 9.33
C ASP A 58 -1.50 15.45 10.30
N GLY A 59 -0.28 15.93 10.07
CA GLY A 59 0.92 15.62 10.85
C GLY A 59 1.89 14.67 10.13
N PRO A 60 2.85 14.09 10.86
CA PRO A 60 3.81 13.16 10.29
C PRO A 60 3.13 11.90 9.75
N ALA A 61 3.53 11.44 8.57
CA ALA A 61 3.04 10.23 7.93
C ALA A 61 4.19 9.37 7.39
N VAL A 62 4.01 8.05 7.39
CA VAL A 62 4.96 7.13 6.72
C VAL A 62 4.59 7.08 5.25
N TYR A 63 5.39 7.71 4.39
CA TYR A 63 5.21 7.62 2.95
C TYR A 63 5.55 6.21 2.48
N MET A 64 4.53 5.50 1.98
CA MET A 64 4.67 4.15 1.45
C MET A 64 4.20 4.09 0.01
N VAL A 65 4.92 3.34 -0.83
CA VAL A 65 4.61 3.24 -2.26
C VAL A 65 4.61 1.81 -2.76
N GLN A 66 3.85 1.58 -3.82
CA GLN A 66 3.97 0.41 -4.68
C GLN A 66 4.06 0.89 -6.13
N THR A 67 5.12 0.50 -6.85
CA THR A 67 5.32 0.87 -8.26
C THR A 67 4.74 -0.19 -9.18
N ARG A 68 4.36 0.22 -10.40
CA ARG A 68 3.93 -0.69 -11.47
C ARG A 68 4.96 -1.80 -11.71
N GLN A 69 6.23 -1.44 -11.84
CA GLN A 69 7.32 -2.40 -12.03
C GLN A 69 7.39 -3.45 -10.91
N ALA A 70 7.22 -3.04 -9.64
CA ALA A 70 7.22 -3.97 -8.51
C ALA A 70 5.98 -4.87 -8.50
N PHE A 71 4.82 -4.33 -8.88
CA PHE A 71 3.57 -5.08 -9.02
C PHE A 71 3.67 -6.14 -10.13
N GLU A 72 4.14 -5.77 -11.32
CA GLU A 72 4.30 -6.67 -12.46
C GLU A 72 5.33 -7.77 -12.19
N ARG A 73 6.48 -7.42 -11.60
CA ARG A 73 7.49 -8.40 -11.19
C ARG A 73 6.91 -9.44 -10.22
N LYS A 74 6.05 -9.03 -9.29
CA LYS A 74 5.45 -9.94 -8.32
C LYS A 74 4.39 -10.86 -8.95
N ARG A 75 3.73 -10.44 -10.03
CA ARG A 75 2.80 -11.27 -10.81
C ARG A 75 3.51 -12.25 -11.73
N GLY A 76 4.65 -11.86 -12.32
CA GLY A 76 5.43 -12.74 -13.20
C GLY A 76 6.19 -13.86 -12.48
N VAL A 77 6.26 -13.81 -11.14
CA VAL A 77 6.88 -14.85 -10.29
C VAL A 77 5.82 -15.80 -9.71
N ALA A 78 4.52 -15.50 -9.89
CA ALA A 78 3.40 -16.27 -9.33
C ALA A 78 2.87 -17.31 -10.32
#